data_AF-A0A944WSH3-F1
#
_entry.id   AF-A0A944WSH3-F1
#
_cell.length_a   1.000
_cell.length_b   1.000
_cell.length_c   1.000
_cell.angle_alpha   90.00
_cell.angle_beta   90.00
_cell.angle_gamma   90.00
#
_symmetry.space_group_name_H-M   'P 1'
#
loop_
_entity.id
_entity.type
_entity.pdbx_description
1 polymer ?
#
loop_
_entity_poly.entity_id
_entity_poly.type
_entity_poly.pdbx_seq_one_letter_code
_entity_poly.pdbx_strand_id
1 'polypeptide(L)'
;METFIKHAKPGLPVFYEDSLGDVYPEEPAAVSEGNGEVVDDDEVLSIESHRSRAKKQVDLMAGQCRAQYITCVEGQDLVYGMKEDEATAYLANNSIDLDTVPHIKERSERLGVTPLAVATEWQVKADTWISISPVIEGIREGANDSIKAAIDKAEMDVIVESLSWPVSALAG
;
A
#
# COMPACT_ATOMS: atom_id res chain seq x y z
N MET A 1 -10.36 23.75 40.38
CA MET A 1 -9.96 22.52 41.09
C MET A 1 -10.55 21.37 40.29
N GLU A 2 -9.84 20.40 39.72
CA GLU A 2 -8.43 20.01 39.74
C GLU A 2 -8.11 19.30 38.41
N THR A 3 -6.87 19.45 37.99
CA THR A 3 -6.16 18.75 36.92
C THR A 3 -5.89 17.27 37.26
N PHE A 4 -5.89 16.39 36.25
CA PHE A 4 -4.99 15.24 36.21
C PHE A 4 -4.39 15.09 34.80
N ILE A 5 -3.07 15.31 34.72
CA ILE A 5 -2.20 15.03 33.57
C ILE A 5 -1.67 13.60 33.74
N LYS A 6 -1.70 12.75 32.68
CA LYS A 6 -0.67 11.71 32.46
C LYS A 6 -0.36 11.46 30.97
N HIS A 7 0.77 12.04 30.53
CA HIS A 7 1.83 11.43 29.71
C HIS A 7 1.52 11.08 28.23
N ALA A 8 1.90 12.01 27.35
CA ALA A 8 2.10 11.78 25.92
C ALA A 8 3.29 10.84 25.65
N LYS A 9 3.17 9.96 24.64
CA LYS A 9 4.31 9.28 24.01
C LYS A 9 4.77 10.09 22.77
N PRO A 10 6.08 10.22 22.52
CA PRO A 10 6.61 11.03 21.42
C PRO A 10 6.64 10.25 20.10
N GLY A 11 6.36 10.90 18.96
CA GLY A 11 6.74 10.37 17.64
C GLY A 11 5.87 10.68 16.41
N LEU A 12 4.73 11.36 16.50
CA LEU A 12 3.98 11.79 15.29
C LEU A 12 4.19 13.29 15.03
N PRO A 13 4.56 13.71 13.80
CA PRO A 13 4.59 15.11 13.45
C PRO A 13 3.16 15.68 13.45
N VAL A 14 3.00 16.79 14.16
CA VAL A 14 1.82 17.66 14.07
C VAL A 14 2.05 18.57 12.88
N PHE A 15 1.25 18.42 11.82
CA PHE A 15 1.22 19.39 10.73
C PHE A 15 0.16 20.45 11.09
N TYR A 16 0.62 21.66 11.37
CA TYR A 16 -0.20 22.87 11.39
C TYR A 16 -0.25 23.42 9.96
N GLU A 17 -1.45 23.60 9.41
CA GLU A 17 -1.63 24.53 8.28
C GLU A 17 -1.98 25.90 8.85
N ASP A 18 -1.15 26.87 8.45
CA ASP A 18 -1.06 28.24 8.92
C ASP A 18 -1.94 29.18 8.07
N SER A 19 -2.39 30.23 8.75
CA SER A 19 -2.85 31.54 8.30
C SER A 19 -3.99 31.66 7.27
N LEU A 20 -5.15 31.98 7.84
CA LEU A 20 -6.04 33.06 7.40
C LEU A 20 -5.35 34.15 6.56
N GLY A 21 -5.88 34.42 5.37
CA GLY A 21 -5.65 35.66 4.64
C GLY A 21 -5.97 35.54 3.16
N ASP A 22 -7.23 35.78 2.78
CA ASP A 22 -7.55 36.74 1.71
C ASP A 22 -9.06 37.03 1.67
N VAL A 23 -9.36 38.27 1.27
CA VAL A 23 -10.57 39.06 1.48
C VAL A 23 -11.67 38.71 0.48
N TYR A 24 -12.92 38.54 0.94
CA TYR A 24 -14.12 38.50 0.09
C TYR A 24 -14.41 39.89 -0.53
N PRO A 25 -14.72 40.01 -1.83
CA PRO A 25 -15.53 41.09 -2.35
C PRO A 25 -16.97 40.63 -2.62
N GLU A 26 -17.89 41.59 -2.47
CA GLU A 26 -19.33 41.47 -2.26
C GLU A 26 -20.18 40.89 -3.42
N GLU A 27 -21.27 40.20 -3.05
CA GLU A 27 -22.43 39.82 -3.88
C GLU A 27 -23.34 41.04 -4.19
N PRO A 28 -24.36 41.01 -5.09
CA PRO A 28 -24.91 39.89 -5.89
C PRO A 28 -25.28 40.24 -7.37
N ALA A 29 -25.52 39.24 -8.23
CA ALA A 29 -26.47 39.39 -9.34
C ALA A 29 -26.99 38.06 -9.94
N ALA A 30 -28.24 37.76 -9.60
CA ALA A 30 -29.32 37.24 -10.46
C ALA A 30 -29.15 35.93 -11.27
N VAL A 31 -29.79 34.89 -10.72
CA VAL A 31 -30.73 33.93 -11.35
C VAL A 31 -30.56 33.63 -12.86
N SER A 32 -30.27 32.36 -13.17
CA SER A 32 -30.86 31.72 -14.36
C SER A 32 -31.44 30.36 -13.97
N GLU A 33 -32.74 30.23 -14.20
CA GLU A 33 -33.55 29.04 -13.96
C GLU A 33 -33.01 27.83 -14.73
N GLY A 34 -32.65 26.79 -14.00
CA GLY A 34 -32.48 25.45 -14.52
C GLY A 34 -32.92 24.47 -13.44
N ASN A 35 -33.76 23.50 -13.79
CA ASN A 35 -34.12 22.38 -12.91
C ASN A 35 -32.90 21.47 -12.68
N GLY A 36 -31.88 21.99 -12.00
CA GLY A 36 -30.75 21.25 -11.48
C GLY A 36 -30.94 21.15 -9.97
N GLU A 37 -30.94 19.93 -9.46
CA GLU A 37 -30.80 19.66 -8.03
C GLU A 37 -29.61 20.47 -7.51
N VAL A 38 -29.88 21.45 -6.65
CA VAL A 38 -28.86 22.29 -6.02
C VAL A 38 -28.20 21.41 -4.96
N VAL A 39 -27.24 20.60 -5.37
CA VAL A 39 -26.33 19.94 -4.43
C VAL A 39 -25.49 21.05 -3.79
N ASP A 40 -25.57 21.14 -2.46
CA ASP A 40 -24.81 22.10 -1.66
C ASP A 40 -23.31 21.88 -1.91
N ASP A 41 -22.59 22.92 -2.32
CA ASP A 41 -21.15 22.85 -2.59
C ASP A 41 -20.37 22.31 -1.38
N ASP A 42 -20.86 22.58 -0.15
CA ASP A 42 -20.30 22.02 1.09
C ASP A 42 -20.50 20.50 1.19
N GLU A 43 -21.64 19.98 0.73
CA GLU A 43 -21.93 18.55 0.71
C GLU A 43 -21.08 17.81 -0.33
N VAL A 44 -20.91 18.40 -1.52
CA VAL A 44 -20.05 17.86 -2.57
C VAL A 44 -18.59 17.80 -2.11
N LEU A 45 -18.08 18.89 -1.51
CA LEU A 45 -16.74 18.91 -0.90
C LEU A 45 -16.61 17.86 0.21
N SER A 46 -17.67 17.63 0.97
CA SER A 46 -17.72 16.61 2.02
C SER A 46 -17.67 15.17 1.46
N ILE A 47 -18.32 14.92 0.32
CA ILE A 47 -18.30 13.63 -0.37
C ILE A 47 -16.92 13.35 -0.97
N GLU A 48 -16.31 14.32 -1.66
CA GLU A 48 -14.98 14.12 -2.27
C GLU A 48 -13.88 13.96 -1.22
N SER A 49 -13.97 14.69 -0.10
CA SER A 49 -13.09 14.47 1.06
C SER A 49 -13.22 13.06 1.62
N HIS A 50 -14.45 12.55 1.77
CA HIS A 50 -14.70 11.19 2.24
C HIS A 50 -14.17 10.15 1.25
N ARG A 51 -14.34 10.37 -0.06
CA ARG A 51 -13.80 9.51 -1.13
C ARG A 51 -12.27 9.44 -1.08
N SER A 52 -11.61 10.58 -0.88
CA SER A 52 -10.15 10.65 -0.71
C SER A 52 -9.68 9.85 0.51
N ARG A 53 -10.38 9.98 1.64
CA ARG A 53 -10.10 9.22 2.87
C ARG A 53 -10.27 7.71 2.66
N ALA A 54 -11.35 7.28 1.99
CA ALA A 54 -11.61 5.88 1.70
C ALA A 54 -10.50 5.26 0.83
N LYS A 55 -10.08 5.94 -0.24
CA LYS A 55 -8.97 5.49 -1.10
C LYS A 55 -7.65 5.37 -0.33
N LYS A 56 -7.32 6.36 0.51
CA LYS A 56 -6.13 6.31 1.38
C LYS A 56 -6.16 5.11 2.33
N GLN A 57 -7.33 4.78 2.87
CA GLN A 57 -7.51 3.61 3.72
C GLN A 57 -7.27 2.31 2.94
N VAL A 58 -7.80 2.20 1.71
CA VAL A 58 -7.54 1.06 0.82
C VAL A 58 -6.05 0.91 0.51
N ASP A 59 -5.36 2.00 0.18
CA ASP A 59 -3.92 1.98 -0.10
C ASP A 59 -3.10 1.56 1.13
N LEU A 60 -3.50 2.02 2.33
CA LEU A 60 -2.88 1.60 3.59
C LEU A 60 -3.06 0.10 3.83
N MET A 61 -4.27 -0.43 3.66
CA MET A 61 -4.56 -1.86 3.84
C MET A 61 -3.78 -2.72 2.82
N ALA A 62 -3.71 -2.28 1.56
CA ALA A 62 -2.90 -2.93 0.53
C ALA A 62 -1.42 -2.95 0.94
N GLY A 63 -0.88 -1.82 1.42
CA GLY A 63 0.50 -1.72 1.91
C GLY A 63 0.78 -2.66 3.08
N GLN A 64 -0.13 -2.74 4.05
CA GLN A 64 -0.04 -3.68 5.18
C GLN A 64 -0.08 -5.14 4.73
N CYS A 65 -0.90 -5.45 3.72
CA CYS A 65 -0.95 -6.80 3.14
C CYS A 65 0.38 -7.14 2.44
N ARG A 66 0.91 -6.27 1.57
CA ARG A 66 2.20 -6.49 0.89
C ARG A 66 3.34 -6.71 1.90
N ALA A 67 3.37 -5.94 2.99
CA ALA A 67 4.38 -6.04 4.04
C ALA A 67 4.44 -7.41 4.76
N GLN A 68 3.46 -8.29 4.56
CA GLN A 68 3.51 -9.68 5.05
C GLN A 68 4.37 -10.60 4.16
N TYR A 69 4.67 -10.18 2.93
CA TYR A 69 5.37 -10.99 1.92
C TYR A 69 6.72 -10.39 1.52
N ILE A 70 6.87 -9.07 1.62
CA ILE A 70 8.09 -8.34 1.23
C ILE A 70 8.69 -7.57 2.41
N THR A 71 9.98 -7.26 2.29
CA THR A 71 10.69 -6.40 3.24
C THR A 71 10.73 -4.98 2.71
N CYS A 72 10.12 -4.03 3.42
CA CYS A 72 10.12 -2.61 3.07
C CYS A 72 11.32 -1.90 3.70
N VAL A 73 12.52 -2.10 3.14
CA VAL A 73 13.77 -1.42 3.58
C VAL A 73 14.46 -0.82 2.35
N GLU A 74 15.01 0.39 2.50
CA GLU A 74 15.70 1.09 1.41
C GLU A 74 16.81 0.22 0.79
N GLY A 75 16.82 0.14 -0.53
CA GLY A 75 17.79 -0.68 -1.29
C GLY A 75 17.53 -2.19 -1.29
N GLN A 76 16.58 -2.68 -0.48
CA GLN A 76 16.28 -4.11 -0.38
C GLN A 76 15.66 -4.67 -1.67
N ASP A 77 14.89 -3.86 -2.40
CA ASP A 77 14.26 -4.25 -3.67
C ASP A 77 15.30 -4.63 -4.74
N LEU A 78 16.39 -3.85 -4.83
CA LEU A 78 17.50 -4.14 -5.74
C LEU A 78 18.18 -5.47 -5.38
N VAL A 79 18.41 -5.70 -4.09
CA VAL A 79 19.02 -6.94 -3.61
C VAL A 79 18.11 -8.14 -3.86
N TYR A 80 16.79 -8.00 -3.72
CA TYR A 80 15.86 -9.07 -4.02
C TYR A 80 15.79 -9.38 -5.52
N GLY A 81 15.79 -8.36 -6.38
CA GLY A 81 15.89 -8.58 -7.83
C GLY A 81 17.15 -9.33 -8.22
N MET A 82 18.32 -8.94 -7.71
CA MET A 82 19.58 -9.66 -7.96
C MET A 82 19.52 -11.12 -7.49
N LYS A 83 18.90 -11.39 -6.33
CA LYS A 83 18.75 -12.75 -5.79
C LYS A 83 17.82 -13.61 -6.64
N GLU A 84 16.74 -13.03 -7.16
CA GLU A 84 15.82 -13.70 -8.08
C GLU A 84 16.51 -14.04 -9.41
N ASP A 85 17.28 -13.10 -9.96
CA ASP A 85 18.08 -13.31 -11.18
C ASP A 85 19.11 -14.43 -11.00
N GLU A 86 19.86 -14.42 -9.89
CA GLU A 86 20.83 -15.47 -9.56
C GLU A 86 20.15 -16.83 -9.37
N ALA A 87 19.01 -16.88 -8.65
CA ALA A 87 18.26 -18.10 -8.44
C ALA A 87 17.76 -18.69 -9.77
N THR A 88 17.21 -17.84 -10.63
CA THR A 88 16.74 -18.22 -11.98
C THR A 88 17.88 -18.78 -12.81
N ALA A 89 19.03 -18.08 -12.85
CA ALA A 89 20.21 -18.51 -13.60
C ALA A 89 20.76 -19.86 -13.08
N TYR A 90 20.88 -20.01 -11.77
CA TYR A 90 21.40 -21.24 -11.15
C TYR A 90 20.43 -22.42 -11.31
N LEU A 91 19.11 -22.19 -11.22
CA LEU A 91 18.12 -23.26 -11.43
C LEU A 91 18.03 -23.68 -12.90
N ALA A 92 18.29 -22.78 -13.85
CA ALA A 92 18.40 -23.12 -15.27
C ALA A 92 19.66 -23.94 -15.59
N ASN A 93 20.76 -23.68 -14.89
CA ASN A 93 22.01 -24.44 -15.01
C ASN A 93 22.75 -24.49 -13.66
N ASN A 94 22.56 -25.58 -12.91
CA ASN A 94 23.15 -25.75 -11.57
C ASN A 94 24.68 -25.98 -11.56
N SER A 95 25.30 -25.99 -12.74
CA SER A 95 26.74 -26.18 -12.93
C SER A 95 27.46 -24.89 -13.34
N ILE A 96 26.79 -23.73 -13.29
CA ILE A 96 27.45 -22.43 -13.50
C ILE A 96 28.49 -22.15 -12.41
N ASP A 97 29.46 -21.31 -12.75
CA ASP A 97 30.46 -20.82 -11.80
C ASP A 97 29.79 -19.99 -10.70
N LEU A 98 30.02 -20.35 -9.44
CA LEU A 98 29.44 -19.66 -8.28
C LEU A 98 29.95 -18.22 -8.13
N ASP A 99 31.08 -17.87 -8.72
CA ASP A 99 31.55 -16.47 -8.77
C ASP A 99 30.65 -15.58 -9.65
N THR A 100 29.80 -16.17 -10.50
CA THR A 100 28.79 -15.46 -11.29
C THR A 100 27.44 -15.30 -10.57
N VAL A 101 27.26 -15.97 -9.41
CA VAL A 101 26.09 -15.88 -8.53
C VAL A 101 26.51 -15.60 -7.08
N PRO A 102 27.12 -14.43 -6.82
CA PRO A 102 27.81 -14.14 -5.57
C PRO A 102 26.89 -14.16 -4.32
N HIS A 103 25.60 -13.83 -4.44
CA HIS A 103 24.69 -13.90 -3.29
C HIS A 103 24.38 -15.35 -2.92
N ILE A 104 24.15 -16.24 -3.90
CA ILE A 104 23.95 -17.67 -3.66
C ILE A 104 25.21 -18.25 -3.02
N LYS A 105 26.39 -17.93 -3.57
CA LYS A 105 27.68 -18.37 -3.04
C LYS A 105 27.84 -17.98 -1.57
N GLU A 106 27.74 -16.70 -1.24
CA GLU A 106 27.88 -16.20 0.13
C GLU A 106 26.92 -16.92 1.10
N ARG A 107 25.65 -17.02 0.72
CA ARG A 107 24.62 -17.56 1.61
C ARG A 107 24.80 -19.06 1.83
N SER A 108 25.14 -19.81 0.78
CA SER A 108 25.37 -21.24 0.87
C SER A 108 26.57 -21.57 1.75
N GLU A 109 27.68 -20.84 1.57
CA GLU A 109 28.90 -20.96 2.39
C GLU A 109 28.64 -20.60 3.86
N ARG A 110 27.99 -19.44 4.11
CA ARG A 110 27.71 -18.97 5.47
C ARG A 110 26.76 -19.89 6.24
N LEU A 111 25.79 -20.50 5.57
CA LEU A 111 24.80 -21.39 6.20
C LEU A 111 25.21 -22.87 6.20
N GLY A 112 26.27 -23.25 5.47
CA GLY A 112 26.67 -24.65 5.32
C GLY A 112 25.64 -25.49 4.57
N VAL A 113 24.91 -24.90 3.62
CA VAL A 113 23.90 -25.57 2.79
C VAL A 113 24.33 -25.57 1.32
N THR A 114 23.64 -26.33 0.47
CA THR A 114 23.98 -26.35 -0.96
C THR A 114 23.51 -25.06 -1.66
N PRO A 115 24.21 -24.60 -2.71
CA PRO A 115 23.73 -23.52 -3.58
C PRO A 115 22.33 -23.78 -4.15
N LEU A 116 22.04 -25.04 -4.51
CA LEU A 116 20.73 -25.46 -4.95
C LEU A 116 19.64 -25.20 -3.89
N ALA A 117 19.90 -25.50 -2.62
CA ALA A 117 18.94 -25.25 -1.54
C ALA A 117 18.64 -23.75 -1.40
N VAL A 118 19.65 -22.89 -1.53
CA VAL A 118 19.47 -21.42 -1.51
C VAL A 118 18.67 -20.94 -2.70
N ALA A 119 19.02 -21.37 -3.91
CA ALA A 119 18.33 -20.99 -5.14
C ALA A 119 16.84 -21.41 -5.09
N THR A 120 16.55 -22.64 -4.64
CA THR A 120 15.18 -23.12 -4.45
C THR A 120 14.43 -22.32 -3.39
N GLU A 121 15.04 -21.99 -2.25
CA GLU A 121 14.40 -21.17 -1.21
C GLU A 121 13.98 -19.79 -1.76
N TRP A 122 14.87 -19.14 -2.52
CA TRP A 122 14.60 -17.83 -3.11
C TRP A 122 13.56 -17.89 -4.22
N GLN A 123 13.60 -18.91 -5.09
CA GLN A 123 12.59 -19.09 -6.11
C GLN A 123 11.19 -19.27 -5.50
N VAL A 124 11.06 -20.08 -4.44
CA VAL A 124 9.77 -20.26 -3.75
C VAL A 124 9.23 -18.94 -3.20
N LYS A 125 10.10 -18.07 -2.68
CA LYS A 125 9.69 -16.72 -2.21
C LYS A 125 9.25 -15.84 -3.37
N ALA A 126 9.99 -15.84 -4.47
CA ALA A 126 9.63 -15.10 -5.69
C ALA A 126 8.29 -15.58 -6.25
N ASP A 127 8.10 -16.89 -6.41
CA ASP A 127 6.85 -17.49 -6.90
C ASP A 127 5.65 -17.14 -6.02
N THR A 128 5.84 -17.15 -4.69
CA THR A 128 4.81 -16.72 -3.73
C THR A 128 4.42 -15.27 -3.98
N TRP A 129 5.39 -14.37 -4.16
CA TRP A 129 5.14 -12.96 -4.44
C TRP A 129 4.48 -12.72 -5.81
N ILE A 130 4.94 -13.41 -6.86
CA ILE A 130 4.37 -13.37 -8.21
C ILE A 130 2.91 -13.83 -8.18
N SER A 131 2.58 -14.85 -7.38
CA SER A 131 1.22 -15.35 -7.27
C SER A 131 0.30 -14.39 -6.49
N ILE A 132 0.80 -13.73 -5.44
CA ILE A 132 -0.06 -12.97 -4.51
C ILE A 132 -0.15 -11.49 -4.82
N SER A 133 0.90 -10.88 -5.37
CA SER A 133 0.91 -9.44 -5.65
C SER A 133 -0.19 -8.98 -6.62
N PRO A 134 -0.55 -9.73 -7.70
CA PRO A 134 -1.64 -9.32 -8.58
C PRO A 134 -3.01 -9.43 -7.91
N VAL A 135 -3.18 -10.37 -6.96
CA VAL A 135 -4.42 -10.50 -6.18
C VAL A 135 -4.61 -9.29 -5.28
N ILE A 136 -3.54 -8.86 -4.58
CA ILE A 136 -3.55 -7.65 -3.76
C ILE A 136 -3.89 -6.43 -4.63
N GLU A 137 -3.29 -6.31 -5.82
CA GLU A 137 -3.61 -5.20 -6.72
C GLU A 137 -5.03 -5.23 -7.24
N GLY A 138 -5.53 -6.39 -7.66
CA GLY A 138 -6.91 -6.51 -8.13
C GLY A 138 -7.93 -6.07 -7.09
N ILE A 139 -7.69 -6.38 -5.80
CA ILE A 139 -8.53 -5.91 -4.69
C ILE A 139 -8.43 -4.39 -4.55
N ARG A 140 -7.22 -3.82 -4.56
CA ARG A 140 -6.99 -2.39 -4.40
C ARG A 140 -7.62 -1.58 -5.54
N GLU A 141 -7.39 -1.99 -6.78
CA GLU A 141 -7.93 -1.31 -7.97
C GLU A 141 -9.45 -1.45 -8.04
N GLY A 142 -9.99 -2.65 -7.84
CA GLY A 142 -11.43 -2.88 -7.82
C GLY A 142 -12.16 -2.10 -6.71
N ALA A 143 -11.55 -1.98 -5.53
CA ALA A 143 -12.06 -1.15 -4.45
C ALA A 143 -12.04 0.34 -4.83
N ASN A 144 -10.96 0.83 -5.43
CA ASN A 144 -10.84 2.22 -5.87
C ASN A 144 -11.84 2.58 -6.98
N ASP A 145 -12.10 1.65 -7.90
CA ASP A 145 -13.13 1.80 -8.95
C ASP A 145 -14.54 1.83 -8.34
N SER A 146 -14.81 0.95 -7.38
CA SER A 146 -16.09 0.92 -6.66
C SER A 146 -16.31 2.20 -5.84
N ILE A 147 -15.27 2.66 -5.11
CA ILE A 147 -15.31 3.92 -4.36
C ILE A 147 -15.50 5.11 -5.30
N LYS A 148 -14.99 5.07 -6.53
CA LYS A 148 -15.22 6.13 -7.52
C LYS A 148 -16.67 6.15 -8.02
N ALA A 149 -17.30 4.99 -8.12
CA ALA A 149 -18.70 4.86 -8.56
C ALA A 149 -19.72 5.12 -7.43
N ALA A 150 -19.32 5.02 -6.17
CA ALA A 150 -20.18 5.26 -5.01
C ALA A 150 -20.76 6.68 -5.00
N ILE A 151 -22.06 6.75 -4.72
CA ILE A 151 -22.89 7.96 -4.77
C ILE A 151 -22.86 8.68 -3.41
N ASP A 152 -22.74 7.93 -2.31
CA ASP A 152 -22.72 8.48 -0.97
C ASP A 152 -21.61 7.91 -0.08
N LYS A 153 -21.51 8.45 1.14
CA LYS A 153 -20.50 8.08 2.12
C LYS A 153 -20.68 6.67 2.69
N ALA A 154 -21.94 6.24 2.85
CA ALA A 154 -22.26 4.94 3.42
C ALA A 154 -21.85 3.80 2.48
N GLU A 155 -22.07 3.96 1.17
CA GLU A 155 -21.59 3.03 0.15
C GLU A 155 -20.06 2.89 0.18
N MET A 156 -19.33 4.01 0.31
CA MET A 156 -17.87 3.99 0.40
C MET A 156 -17.38 3.26 1.65
N ASP A 157 -18.02 3.50 2.80
CA ASP A 157 -17.67 2.83 4.06
C ASP A 157 -17.93 1.31 3.96
N VAL A 158 -19.07 0.90 3.39
CA VAL A 158 -19.38 -0.53 3.14
C VAL A 158 -18.35 -1.18 2.22
N ILE A 159 -17.91 -0.51 1.15
CA ILE A 159 -16.87 -1.03 0.25
C ILE A 159 -15.60 -1.32 1.04
N VAL A 160 -15.11 -0.35 1.82
CA VAL A 160 -13.87 -0.49 2.61
C VAL A 160 -13.99 -1.59 3.66
N GLU A 161 -15.11 -1.64 4.39
CA GLU A 161 -15.35 -2.64 5.45
C GLU A 161 -15.48 -4.06 4.90
N SER A 162 -15.93 -4.21 3.66
CA SER A 162 -16.09 -5.52 3.02
C SER A 162 -14.81 -6.13 2.46
N LEU A 163 -13.70 -5.36 2.41
CA LEU A 163 -12.46 -5.83 1.80
C LEU A 163 -11.83 -6.99 2.58
N SER A 164 -11.58 -8.08 1.86
CA SER A 164 -10.88 -9.25 2.36
C SER A 164 -9.52 -9.37 1.68
N TRP A 165 -8.44 -9.22 2.44
CA TRP A 165 -7.07 -9.31 1.95
C TRP A 165 -6.49 -10.72 2.10
N PRO A 166 -5.62 -11.16 1.19
CA PRO A 166 -4.93 -12.43 1.36
C PRO A 166 -4.02 -12.41 2.59
N VAL A 167 -4.06 -13.47 3.37
CA VAL A 167 -3.20 -13.65 4.55
C VAL A 167 -2.03 -14.58 4.23
N SER A 168 -0.85 -14.25 4.74
CA SER A 168 0.32 -15.10 4.56
C SER A 168 0.14 -16.40 5.36
N ALA A 169 0.17 -17.55 4.68
CA ALA A 169 0.23 -18.86 5.33
C ALA A 169 1.61 -19.16 5.95
N LEU A 170 2.62 -18.32 5.69
CA LEU A 170 3.99 -18.45 6.19
C LEU A 170 4.21 -17.74 7.54
N ALA A 171 3.14 -17.17 8.13
CA ALA A 171 3.12 -16.70 9.50
C ALA A 171 2.78 -17.87 10.45
N GLY A 172 3.72 -18.80 10.61
CA GLY A 172 3.61 -19.96 11.50
C GLY A 172 4.97 -20.54 11.83
#